data_AF-A0A1H8ULU3-F1
#
_entry.id   AF-A0A1H8ULU3-F1
#
_cell.length_a   1.000
_cell.length_b   1.000
_cell.length_c   1.000
_cell.angle_alpha   90.00
_cell.angle_beta   90.00
_cell.angle_gamma   90.00
#
_symmetry.space_group_name_H-M   'P 1'
#
loop_
_entity.id
_entity.type
_entity.pdbx_description
1 polymer ?
#
loop_
_entity_poly.entity_id
_entity_poly.type
_entity_poly.pdbx_seq_one_letter_code
_entity_poly.pdbx_strand_id
1 'polypeptide(L)' 'MDFAKAETGERPPLRSFASSLRQDLNAVTAGHTPAWSSDVIEGHVNRVKTIKRTMYGPASFELLRTRILIQP' A
#
# COMPACT_ATOMS: atom_id res chain seq x y z
N MET A 1 -22.29 -1.18 -1.30
CA MET A 1 -21.81 -1.67 0.01
C MET A 1 -22.31 -0.72 1.08
N ASP A 2 -22.85 -1.24 2.18
CA ASP A 2 -23.37 -0.41 3.28
C ASP A 2 -22.31 -0.25 4.38
N PHE A 3 -21.49 0.79 4.26
CA PHE A 3 -20.46 1.12 5.25
C PHE A 3 -21.07 1.52 6.60
N ALA A 4 -22.24 2.14 6.60
CA ALA A 4 -22.89 2.62 7.82
C ALA A 4 -23.24 1.48 8.77
N LYS A 5 -23.75 0.36 8.23
CA LYS A 5 -24.01 -0.86 9.01
C LYS A 5 -22.74 -1.46 9.65
N ALA A 6 -21.61 -1.41 8.94
CA ALA A 6 -20.34 -1.97 9.42
C ALA A 6 -19.67 -1.08 10.48
N GLU A 7 -19.87 0.23 10.41
CA GLU A 7 -19.34 1.23 11.38
C GLU A 7 -20.03 1.18 12.75
N THR A 8 -21.29 0.74 12.79
CA THR A 8 -22.06 0.57 14.03
C THR A 8 -21.98 -0.84 14.62
N GLY A 9 -21.28 -1.76 13.96
CA GLY A 9 -21.15 -3.16 14.41
C GLY A 9 -20.30 -3.30 15.68
N GLU A 10 -20.39 -4.45 16.33
CA GLU A 10 -19.76 -4.69 17.64
C GLU A 10 -18.25 -5.00 17.59
N ARG A 11 -17.65 -5.04 16.39
CA ARG A 11 -16.24 -5.45 16.19
C ARG A 11 -15.36 -4.23 15.91
N PRO A 12 -14.57 -3.72 16.87
CA PRO A 12 -13.82 -2.48 16.71
C PRO A 12 -12.90 -2.41 15.48
N PRO A 13 -12.14 -3.47 15.12
CA PRO A 13 -11.31 -3.46 13.91
C PRO A 13 -12.11 -3.32 12.60
N LEU A 14 -13.33 -3.86 12.56
CA LEU A 14 -14.19 -3.77 11.38
C LEU A 14 -14.84 -2.40 11.26
N ARG A 15 -15.16 -1.75 12.39
CA ARG A 15 -15.67 -0.39 12.41
C ARG A 15 -14.64 0.61 11.86
N SER A 16 -13.39 0.52 12.34
CA SER A 16 -12.31 1.41 11.87
C SER A 16 -12.01 1.18 10.40
N PHE A 17 -11.97 -0.09 9.96
CA PHE A 17 -11.80 -0.43 8.55
C PHE A 17 -12.91 0.15 7.66
N ALA A 18 -14.18 0.00 8.05
CA ALA A 18 -15.31 0.56 7.30
C ALA A 18 -15.26 2.10 7.21
N SER A 19 -14.90 2.76 8.31
CA SER A 19 -14.69 4.21 8.36
C SER A 19 -13.58 4.67 7.41
N SER A 20 -12.42 4.00 7.43
CA SER A 20 -11.30 4.30 6.52
C SER A 20 -11.67 4.06 5.06
N LEU A 21 -12.35 2.96 4.73
CA LEU A 21 -12.82 2.71 3.36
C LEU A 21 -13.82 3.76 2.88
N ARG A 22 -14.71 4.25 3.76
CA ARG A 22 -15.65 5.31 3.41
C ARG A 22 -14.93 6.64 3.15
N GLN A 23 -13.88 6.94 3.91
CA GLN A 23 -13.04 8.12 3.67
C GLN A 23 -12.30 8.03 2.32
N ASP A 24 -11.79 6.84 1.98
CA ASP A 24 -10.99 6.61 0.78
C ASP A 24 -11.82 6.25 -0.47
N LEU A 25 -13.16 6.23 -0.39
CA LEU A 25 -14.04 5.74 -1.46
C LEU A 25 -13.76 6.41 -2.82
N ASN A 26 -13.50 7.72 -2.83
CA ASN A 26 -13.18 8.46 -4.04
C ASN A 26 -11.85 7.99 -4.64
N ALA A 27 -10.83 7.76 -3.81
CA ALA A 27 -9.53 7.28 -4.26
C ALA A 27 -9.62 5.84 -4.80
N VAL A 28 -10.37 4.96 -4.14
CA VAL A 28 -10.60 3.58 -4.60
C VAL A 28 -11.36 3.55 -5.93
N THR A 29 -12.39 4.39 -6.06
CA THR A 29 -13.16 4.50 -7.31
C THR A 29 -12.27 5.02 -8.44
N ALA A 30 -11.49 6.08 -8.17
CA ALA A 30 -10.55 6.64 -9.13
C ALA A 30 -9.41 5.68 -9.50
N GLY A 31 -8.98 4.80 -8.59
CA GLY A 31 -7.95 3.78 -8.87
C GLY A 31 -8.45 2.63 -9.76
N HIS A 32 -9.76 2.40 -9.82
CA HIS A 32 -10.36 1.30 -10.61
C HIS A 32 -11.01 1.76 -11.92
N THR A 33 -11.25 3.06 -12.09
CA THR A 33 -11.90 3.63 -13.28
C THR A 33 -11.00 3.71 -14.54
N PRO A 34 -9.72 4.11 -14.46
CA PRO A 34 -8.89 4.28 -15.65
C PRO A 34 -8.39 2.95 -16.21
N ALA A 35 -8.04 2.96 -17.50
CA ALA A 35 -7.44 1.82 -18.18
C ALA A 35 -5.98 1.53 -17.76
N TRP A 36 -5.38 2.42 -16.96
CA TRP A 36 -4.03 2.27 -16.44
C TRP A 36 -4.08 1.88 -14.97
N SER A 37 -3.19 0.98 -14.55
CA SER A 37 -3.09 0.49 -13.17
C SER A 37 -1.78 0.95 -12.51
N SER A 38 -1.73 0.89 -11.18
CA SER A 38 -0.51 1.15 -10.41
C SER A 38 0.38 -0.09 -10.26
N ASP A 39 0.05 -1.22 -10.89
CA ASP A 39 0.67 -2.53 -10.62
C ASP A 39 2.19 -2.52 -10.85
N VAL A 40 2.64 -1.87 -11.93
CA VAL A 40 4.07 -1.75 -12.25
C VAL A 40 4.80 -0.93 -11.18
N ILE A 41 4.19 0.17 -10.73
CA ILE A 41 4.76 1.02 -9.68
C ILE A 41 4.79 0.28 -8.35
N GLU A 42 3.73 -0.46 -8.03
CA GLU A 42 3.69 -1.30 -6.83
C GLU A 42 4.74 -2.41 -6.88
N GLY A 43 4.97 -3.00 -8.04
CA GLY A 43 6.06 -3.95 -8.29
C GLY A 43 7.44 -3.34 -7.99
N HIS A 44 7.71 -2.12 -8.45
CA HIS A 44 8.95 -1.41 -8.12
C HIS A 44 9.08 -1.15 -6.61
N VAL A 45 8.01 -0.68 -5.97
CA VAL A 45 7.98 -0.46 -4.52
C VAL A 45 8.24 -1.77 -3.77
N ASN A 46 7.65 -2.88 -4.22
CA ASN A 46 7.84 -4.18 -3.60
C ASN A 46 9.29 -4.66 -3.77
N ARG A 47 9.90 -4.51 -4.96
CA ARG A 47 11.33 -4.82 -5.19
C ARG A 47 12.22 -4.03 -4.24
N VAL A 48 12.02 -2.72 -4.11
CA VAL A 48 12.77 -1.85 -3.20
C VAL A 48 12.62 -2.31 -1.74
N LYS A 49 11.38 -2.61 -1.31
CA LYS A 49 11.12 -3.12 0.04
C LYS A 49 11.78 -4.48 0.29
N THR A 50 11.77 -5.38 -0.69
CA THR A 50 12.44 -6.69 -0.61
C THR A 50 13.94 -6.52 -0.45
N ILE A 51 14.58 -5.71 -1.31
CA ILE A 51 16.01 -5.40 -1.20
C ILE A 51 16.32 -4.87 0.21
N LYS A 52 15.59 -3.85 0.69
CA LYS A 52 15.78 -3.30 2.03
C LYS A 52 15.62 -4.36 3.15
N ARG A 53 14.63 -5.26 3.05
CA ARG A 53 14.39 -6.32 4.05
C ARG A 53 15.49 -7.38 4.08
N THR A 54 16.08 -7.71 2.93
CA THR A 54 17.19 -8.69 2.88
C THR A 54 18.47 -8.20 3.58
N MET A 55 18.51 -6.93 3.98
CA MET A 55 19.68 -6.30 4.60
C MET A 55 19.67 -6.34 6.14
N TYR A 56 18.68 -7.00 6.76
CA TYR A 56 18.59 -7.26 8.20
C TYR A 56 18.91 -6.05 9.10
N GLY A 57 18.42 -4.86 8.72
CA GLY A 57 18.64 -3.62 9.46
C GLY A 57 18.13 -2.40 8.71
N PRO A 58 18.11 -1.22 9.34
CA PRO A 58 17.82 0.02 8.65
C PRO A 58 18.88 0.29 7.59
N ALA A 59 18.47 0.39 6.32
CA ALA A 59 19.33 0.84 5.24
C ALA A 59 19.24 2.36 5.08
N SER A 60 20.39 3.04 5.06
CA SER A 60 20.47 4.44 4.63
C SER A 60 20.11 4.55 3.14
N PHE A 61 19.73 5.76 2.71
CA PHE A 61 19.38 6.00 1.31
C PHE A 61 20.53 5.63 0.36
N GLU A 62 21.76 6.06 0.65
CA GLU A 62 22.94 5.76 -0.18
C GLU A 62 23.19 4.26 -0.31
N LEU A 63 23.03 3.51 0.78
CA LEU A 63 23.20 2.06 0.78
C LEU A 63 22.11 1.36 -0.05
N LEU A 64 20.86 1.79 0.11
CA LEU A 64 19.74 1.26 -0.67
C LEU A 64 19.89 1.58 -2.16
N ARG A 65 20.30 2.81 -2.49
CA ARG A 65 20.59 3.25 -3.87
C ARG A 65 21.69 2.42 -4.50
N THR A 66 22.80 2.22 -3.80
CA THR A 66 23.93 1.38 -4.25
C THR A 66 23.46 -0.03 -4.55
N ARG A 67 22.65 -0.63 -3.66
CA ARG A 67 22.12 -1.98 -3.84
C ARG A 67 21.20 -2.10 -5.06
N ILE A 68 20.32 -1.12 -5.29
CA ILE A 68 19.39 -1.09 -6.42
C ILE A 68 20.11 -0.92 -7.76
N LEU A 69 21.15 -0.08 -7.81
CA LEU A 69 21.86 0.21 -9.06
C LEU A 69 22.88 -0.87 -9.45
N ILE A 70 23.38 -1.64 -8.49
CA ILE A 70 24.44 -2.64 -8.70
C ILE A 70 23.90 -4.07 -8.82
N GLN A 71 22.76 -4.41 -8.20
CA GLN A 71 22.14 -5.74 -8.41
C GLN A 71 21.17 -5.71 -9.61
N PRO A 72 21.31 -6.62 -10.60
CA PRO A 72 20.27 -6.86 -11.60
C PRO A 72 18.95 -7.30 -10.94
#